data_AF-A0A7S2XS57-F1
#
_entry.id   AF-A0A7S2XS57-F1
#
_cell.length_a   1.000
_cell.length_b   1.000
_cell.length_c   1.000
_cell.angle_alpha   90.00
_cell.angle_beta   90.00
_cell.angle_gamma   90.00
#
_symmetry.space_group_name_H-M   'P 1'
#
loop_
_entity.id
_entity.type
_entity.pdbx_description
1 polymer ?
#
loop_
_entity_poly.entity_id
_entity_poly.type
_entity_poly.pdbx_seq_one_letter_code
_entity_poly.pdbx_strand_id
1 'polypeptide(L)'
;MGCCLWPLRNIMIHPSSIWCSRWFMGYDKKGNPRRGCQTASFAVVILILRVLVVLSIVLFIGCMKEGREAKRAPSTLKYYESSSVCGIFIPDSLETSNGTLTSVEQRQRPSVQEEETRHSIFGPENRGMQRTVNNSIIHDSQQRHPMLRNRREAIDLTANGAMYPSRRRRTKLYSTTFNAESEAREAMGESGVIGHCGDCGACSNPHDITIYDYTKNSLTGDATKCAVKGMIGGRRFAGRCLYERVGLSPKCNNCWVENIICDLKLCVFSCIWHLIKQRFQGGATKGNKGSLNACTYCDEKRCGPEFIRCAGANRRRTGILSDIDRDISSEVCKAVDQKWWETRNDLLEEYRLDNPRVTPIP
;
A
#
# COMPACT_ATOMS: atom_id res chain seq x y z
N MET A 1 -3.41 -7.32 45.97
CA MET A 1 -2.62 -6.87 47.13
C MET A 1 -1.63 -7.97 47.48
N GLY A 2 -0.34 -7.64 47.54
CA GLY A 2 0.75 -8.62 47.75
C GLY A 2 2.02 -8.23 47.01
N CYS A 3 2.61 -7.08 47.35
CA CYS A 3 3.92 -6.67 46.84
C CYS A 3 5.01 -7.33 47.71
N CYS A 4 5.74 -8.27 47.14
CA CYS A 4 6.99 -8.75 47.71
C CYS A 4 8.06 -7.65 47.60
N LEU A 5 8.36 -7.01 48.72
CA LEU A 5 9.52 -6.13 48.90
C LEU A 5 10.77 -7.01 49.03
N TRP A 6 11.64 -6.95 48.04
CA TRP A 6 13.02 -7.42 48.14
C TRP A 6 13.88 -6.35 48.84
N PRO A 7 14.78 -6.72 49.75
CA PRO A 7 15.63 -5.75 50.45
C PRO A 7 16.74 -5.25 49.51
N LEU A 8 16.74 -3.94 49.25
CA LEU A 8 17.85 -3.23 48.65
C LEU A 8 19.05 -3.26 49.60
N ARG A 9 19.93 -4.24 49.43
CA ARG A 9 21.28 -4.20 50.00
C ARG A 9 22.11 -3.14 49.27
N ASN A 10 22.66 -2.23 50.06
CA ASN A 10 23.59 -1.17 49.68
C ASN A 10 24.65 -1.63 48.66
N ILE A 11 24.48 -1.24 47.40
CA ILE A 11 25.57 -1.21 46.42
C ILE A 11 26.24 0.16 46.60
N MET A 12 27.30 0.20 47.42
CA MET A 12 28.24 1.32 47.42
C MET A 12 28.92 1.35 46.04
N ILE A 13 28.47 2.25 45.18
CA ILE A 13 29.13 2.56 43.92
C ILE A 13 30.37 3.40 44.28
N HIS A 14 31.52 2.74 44.33
CA HIS A 14 32.82 3.40 44.50
C HIS A 14 33.12 4.21 43.21
N PRO A 15 33.34 5.54 43.28
CA PRO A 15 33.49 6.39 42.09
C PRO A 15 34.84 6.26 41.35
N SER A 16 35.68 5.28 41.70
CA SER A 16 37.06 5.17 41.20
C SER A 16 37.36 3.90 40.39
N SER A 17 36.40 3.02 40.18
CA SER A 17 36.57 1.82 39.35
C SER A 17 35.65 1.89 38.13
N ILE A 18 35.96 2.82 37.23
CA ILE A 18 35.51 2.72 35.83
C ILE A 18 36.13 1.42 35.30
N TRP A 19 35.30 0.39 35.21
CA TRP A 19 35.63 -0.84 34.52
C TRP A 19 35.93 -0.49 33.05
N CYS A 20 37.20 -0.27 32.73
CA CYS A 20 37.69 -0.37 31.37
C CYS A 20 37.47 -1.83 30.95
N SER A 21 36.33 -2.10 30.32
CA SER A 21 35.98 -3.39 29.75
C SER A 21 37.18 -3.94 28.99
N ARG A 22 37.70 -5.07 29.47
CA ARG A 22 38.91 -5.78 28.99
C ARG A 22 38.88 -6.15 27.50
N TRP A 23 37.76 -5.91 26.82
CA TRP A 23 37.51 -6.18 25.40
C TRP A 23 38.19 -5.22 24.42
N PHE A 24 38.75 -4.09 24.88
CA PHE A 24 39.49 -3.15 24.02
C PHE A 24 40.99 -3.06 24.32
N MET A 25 41.57 -4.05 25.01
CA MET A 25 43.03 -4.15 25.09
C MET A 25 43.58 -4.86 23.85
N GLY A 26 43.79 -4.09 22.79
CA GLY A 26 44.57 -4.54 21.63
C GLY A 26 46.02 -4.78 22.06
N TYR A 27 46.43 -6.04 22.09
CA TYR A 27 47.84 -6.43 22.26
C TYR A 27 48.58 -6.20 20.94
N ASP A 28 49.82 -5.73 20.99
CA ASP A 28 50.66 -5.70 19.80
C ASP A 28 51.07 -7.14 19.37
N LYS A 29 51.71 -7.27 18.20
CA LYS A 29 52.22 -8.57 17.71
C LYS A 29 53.24 -9.23 18.65
N LYS A 30 53.71 -8.53 19.69
CA LYS A 30 54.67 -9.00 20.70
C LYS A 30 54.00 -9.30 22.04
N GLY A 31 52.66 -9.24 22.13
CA GLY A 31 51.93 -9.52 23.37
C GLY A 31 52.02 -8.41 24.41
N ASN A 32 52.50 -7.21 24.06
CA ASN A 32 52.53 -6.08 24.98
C ASN A 32 51.19 -5.33 24.95
N PRO A 33 50.63 -4.96 26.12
CA PRO A 33 49.44 -4.13 26.17
C PRO A 33 49.79 -2.74 25.63
N ARG A 34 49.11 -2.31 24.56
CA ARG A 34 49.26 -0.95 24.02
C ARG A 34 48.79 0.06 25.07
N ARG A 35 49.71 0.73 25.77
CA ARG A 35 49.43 1.77 26.79
C ARG A 35 48.97 3.12 26.19
N GLY A 36 48.25 3.09 25.07
CA GLY A 36 47.63 4.26 24.47
C GLY A 36 46.13 4.23 24.75
N CYS A 37 45.70 4.68 25.93
CA CYS A 37 44.28 4.92 26.18
C CYS A 37 43.86 6.11 25.31
N GLN A 38 43.28 5.81 24.14
CA GLN A 38 42.91 6.82 23.16
C GLN A 38 41.75 7.67 23.69
N THR A 39 42.05 8.84 24.23
CA THR A 39 41.06 9.90 24.54
C THR A 39 40.20 10.28 23.33
N ALA A 40 40.71 10.03 22.11
CA ALA A 40 39.94 10.14 20.86
C ALA A 40 38.65 9.29 20.87
N SER A 41 38.62 8.16 21.58
CA SER A 41 37.44 7.31 21.68
C SER A 41 36.29 7.99 22.44
N PHE A 42 36.59 8.75 23.50
CA PHE A 42 35.56 9.38 24.32
C PHE A 42 34.89 10.57 23.62
N ALA A 43 35.67 11.40 22.91
CA ALA A 43 35.14 12.53 22.14
C ALA A 43 34.22 12.06 21.00
N VAL A 44 34.60 10.97 20.30
CA VAL A 44 33.78 10.36 19.24
C VAL A 44 32.47 9.82 19.81
N VAL A 45 32.50 9.13 20.94
CA VAL A 45 31.28 8.62 21.60
C VAL A 45 30.35 9.77 21.99
N ILE A 46 30.87 10.85 22.59
CA ILE A 46 30.05 12.03 22.92
C ILE A 46 29.44 12.65 21.66
N LEU A 47 30.19 12.76 20.57
CA LEU A 47 29.68 13.31 19.31
C LEU A 47 28.53 12.45 18.76
N ILE A 48 28.70 11.12 18.75
CA ILE A 48 27.65 10.19 18.33
C ILE A 48 26.41 10.35 19.19
N LEU A 49 26.55 10.39 20.52
CA LEU A 49 25.42 10.58 21.43
C LEU A 49 24.70 11.91 21.19
N ARG A 50 25.44 13.01 20.96
CA ARG A 50 24.84 14.31 20.62
C ARG A 50 24.04 14.24 19.32
N VAL A 51 24.58 13.60 18.28
CA VAL A 51 23.87 13.41 17.01
C VAL A 51 22.60 12.59 17.20
N LEU A 52 22.66 11.50 17.98
CA LEU A 52 21.50 10.66 18.28
C LEU A 52 20.42 11.40 19.09
N VAL A 53 20.81 12.23 20.06
CA VAL A 53 19.88 13.06 20.83
C VAL A 53 19.19 14.08 19.93
N VAL A 54 19.94 14.81 19.10
CA VAL A 54 19.37 15.78 18.15
C VAL A 54 18.42 15.09 17.18
N LEU A 55 18.83 13.95 16.60
CA LEU A 55 17.98 13.16 15.71
C LEU A 55 16.68 12.73 16.40
N SER A 56 16.75 12.26 17.65
CA SER A 56 15.57 11.85 18.42
C SER A 56 14.62 13.01 18.68
N ILE A 57 15.14 14.20 18.98
CA ILE A 57 14.34 15.42 19.16
C ILE A 57 13.65 15.80 17.85
N VAL A 58 14.36 15.79 16.72
CA VAL A 58 13.80 16.10 15.39
C VAL A 58 12.68 15.12 15.03
N LEU A 59 12.91 13.82 15.20
CA LEU A 59 11.90 12.79 14.95
C LEU A 59 10.66 12.97 15.84
N PHE A 60 10.86 13.28 17.12
CA PHE A 60 9.77 13.52 18.06
C PHE A 60 8.95 14.75 17.69
N ILE A 61 9.59 15.89 17.40
CA ILE A 61 8.90 17.13 16.96
C ILE A 61 8.15 16.89 15.65
N GLY A 62 8.77 16.20 14.69
CA GLY A 62 8.13 15.84 13.42
C GLY A 62 6.87 14.99 13.63
N CYS A 63 6.97 13.93 14.45
CA CYS A 63 5.85 13.07 14.81
C CYS A 63 4.70 13.87 15.47
N MET A 64 5.01 14.80 16.38
CA MET A 64 3.98 15.67 16.97
C MET A 64 3.35 16.64 15.96
N LYS A 65 4.11 17.13 14.97
CA LYS A 65 3.58 18.00 13.91
C LYS A 65 2.63 17.22 12.99
N GLU A 66 3.08 16.08 12.48
CA GLU A 66 2.26 15.20 11.63
C GLU A 66 1.00 14.73 12.35
N GLY A 67 1.11 14.34 13.63
CA GLY A 67 -0.05 13.97 14.43
C GLY A 67 -1.08 15.09 14.60
N ARG A 68 -0.65 16.36 14.65
CA ARG A 68 -1.56 17.52 14.65
C ARG A 68 -2.22 17.74 13.29
N GLU A 69 -1.47 17.58 12.21
CA GLU A 69 -2.00 17.69 10.84
C GLU A 69 -3.01 16.58 10.54
N ALA A 70 -2.71 15.33 10.93
CA ALA A 70 -3.61 14.19 10.79
C ALA A 70 -4.93 14.39 11.57
N LYS A 71 -4.89 14.98 12.77
CA LYS A 71 -6.10 15.31 13.54
C LYS A 71 -6.97 16.38 12.89
N ARG A 72 -6.38 17.28 12.10
CA ARG A 72 -7.10 18.34 11.36
C ARG A 72 -7.64 17.86 10.02
N ALA A 73 -7.11 16.75 9.50
CA ALA A 73 -7.56 16.20 8.24
C ALA A 73 -8.99 15.62 8.36
N PRO A 74 -9.80 15.70 7.29
CA PRO A 74 -11.16 15.16 7.30
C PRO A 74 -11.20 13.68 7.66
N SER A 75 -12.32 13.24 8.24
CA SER A 75 -12.51 11.81 8.50
C SER A 75 -12.67 11.02 7.19
N THR A 76 -12.04 9.84 7.15
CA THR A 76 -12.23 8.86 6.08
C THR A 76 -13.43 7.96 6.28
N LEU A 77 -14.11 8.01 7.44
CA LEU A 77 -15.30 7.21 7.74
C LEU A 77 -16.40 7.37 6.67
N LYS A 78 -16.55 8.58 6.10
CA LYS A 78 -17.51 8.85 5.01
C LYS A 78 -17.33 7.95 3.77
N TYR A 79 -16.12 7.43 3.54
CA TYR A 79 -15.86 6.52 2.41
C TYR A 79 -16.32 5.08 2.69
N TYR A 80 -16.63 4.75 3.94
CA TYR A 80 -17.12 3.45 4.38
C TYR A 80 -18.64 3.46 4.64
N GLU A 81 -19.22 4.65 4.85
CA GLU A 81 -20.66 4.88 5.00
C GLU A 81 -21.38 5.13 3.64
N SER A 82 -20.70 4.91 2.51
CA SER A 82 -21.32 5.11 1.19
C SER A 82 -22.43 4.09 0.92
N SER A 83 -23.55 4.55 0.38
CA SER A 83 -24.59 3.67 -0.17
C SER A 83 -24.16 3.00 -1.47
N SER A 84 -23.17 3.57 -2.17
CA SER A 84 -22.68 3.00 -3.42
C SER A 84 -21.98 1.67 -3.21
N VAL A 85 -22.06 0.78 -4.20
CA VAL A 85 -21.41 -0.53 -4.19
C VAL A 85 -20.74 -0.80 -5.54
N CYS A 86 -19.71 -1.64 -5.53
CA CYS A 86 -19.09 -2.14 -6.75
C CYS A 86 -19.58 -3.56 -7.01
N GLY A 87 -20.38 -3.72 -8.07
CA GLY A 87 -20.84 -5.01 -8.55
C GLY A 87 -19.87 -5.62 -9.55
N ILE A 88 -19.66 -6.93 -9.48
CA ILE A 88 -18.79 -7.71 -10.37
C ILE A 88 -19.63 -8.82 -10.98
N PHE A 89 -19.68 -8.89 -12.31
CA PHE A 89 -20.55 -9.83 -13.01
C PHE A 89 -20.01 -10.18 -14.40
N ILE A 90 -20.41 -11.36 -14.87
CA ILE A 90 -20.32 -11.73 -16.28
C ILE A 90 -21.72 -11.44 -16.83
N PRO A 91 -21.89 -10.54 -17.82
CA PRO A 91 -23.17 -10.41 -18.47
C PRO A 91 -23.47 -11.77 -19.09
N ASP A 92 -24.51 -12.43 -18.58
CA ASP A 92 -25.10 -13.56 -19.27
C ASP A 92 -25.29 -13.14 -20.71
N SER A 93 -24.82 -13.97 -21.63
CA SER A 93 -24.83 -13.70 -23.07
C SER A 93 -26.18 -13.10 -23.39
N LEU A 94 -26.22 -11.76 -23.49
CA LEU A 94 -27.46 -11.01 -23.56
C LEU A 94 -28.26 -11.72 -24.61
N GLU A 95 -29.31 -12.41 -24.18
CA GLU A 95 -30.28 -12.90 -25.13
C GLU A 95 -30.65 -11.63 -25.87
N THR A 96 -30.26 -11.57 -27.13
CA THR A 96 -30.66 -10.58 -28.10
C THR A 96 -32.17 -10.71 -28.27
N SER A 97 -32.92 -10.49 -27.21
CA SER A 97 -34.22 -9.88 -27.30
C SER A 97 -33.94 -8.52 -27.94
N ASN A 98 -34.64 -8.23 -29.02
CA ASN A 98 -34.45 -7.06 -29.88
C ASN A 98 -34.68 -5.69 -29.17
N GLY A 99 -34.60 -5.65 -27.84
CA GLY A 99 -34.53 -4.42 -27.07
C GLY A 99 -33.16 -3.80 -27.24
N THR A 100 -33.14 -2.64 -27.89
CA THR A 100 -32.00 -1.74 -27.94
C THR A 100 -31.46 -1.58 -26.53
N LEU A 101 -30.31 -2.21 -26.22
CA LEU A 101 -29.45 -1.73 -25.15
C LEU A 101 -29.09 -0.31 -25.56
N THR A 102 -29.85 0.66 -25.03
CA THR A 102 -29.28 1.95 -24.74
C THR A 102 -28.06 1.61 -23.92
N SER A 103 -26.89 1.67 -24.56
CA SER A 103 -25.61 1.64 -23.87
C SER A 103 -25.83 2.52 -22.65
N VAL A 104 -25.83 1.92 -21.46
CA VAL A 104 -25.60 2.66 -20.24
C VAL A 104 -24.30 3.35 -20.54
N GLU A 105 -24.43 4.62 -20.92
CA GLU A 105 -23.35 5.47 -21.36
C GLU A 105 -22.32 5.27 -20.27
N GLN A 106 -21.23 4.57 -20.59
CA GLN A 106 -20.07 4.52 -19.72
C GLN A 106 -19.79 5.99 -19.54
N ARG A 107 -20.26 6.54 -18.41
CA ARG A 107 -20.11 7.93 -18.07
C ARG A 107 -18.62 8.07 -18.09
N GLN A 108 -18.11 8.58 -19.21
CA GLN A 108 -16.71 8.91 -19.35
C GLN A 108 -16.49 9.76 -18.12
N ARG A 109 -15.60 9.30 -17.22
CA ARG A 109 -15.17 10.13 -16.11
C ARG A 109 -14.98 11.51 -16.71
N PRO A 110 -15.67 12.55 -16.22
CA PRO A 110 -15.43 13.89 -16.73
C PRO A 110 -13.93 14.03 -16.74
N SER A 111 -13.36 14.32 -17.91
CA SER A 111 -11.96 14.66 -18.03
C SER A 111 -11.72 15.65 -16.91
N VAL A 112 -10.90 15.26 -15.93
CA VAL A 112 -10.42 16.18 -14.92
C VAL A 112 -9.72 17.25 -15.73
N GLN A 113 -10.43 18.34 -16.04
CA GLN A 113 -9.76 19.58 -16.35
C GLN A 113 -8.91 19.82 -15.12
N GLU A 114 -7.60 19.85 -15.33
CA GLU A 114 -6.64 20.44 -14.40
C GLU A 114 -7.12 21.85 -14.11
N GLU A 115 -8.04 21.97 -13.15
CA GLU A 115 -8.29 23.22 -12.47
C GLU A 115 -7.08 23.38 -11.55
N GLU A 116 -6.07 24.08 -12.06
CA GLU A 116 -4.90 24.55 -11.33
C GLU A 116 -5.38 25.49 -10.19
N THR A 117 -6.01 24.94 -9.16
CA THR A 117 -6.30 25.67 -7.93
C THR A 117 -5.00 25.77 -7.15
N ARG A 118 -4.20 26.79 -7.47
CA ARG A 118 -3.16 27.31 -6.59
C ARG A 118 -3.81 27.77 -5.28
N HIS A 119 -3.93 26.87 -4.32
CA HIS A 119 -4.00 27.27 -2.92
C HIS A 119 -2.61 27.70 -2.47
N SER A 120 -2.29 28.95 -2.77
CA SER A 120 -1.15 29.68 -2.22
C SER A 120 -1.38 29.89 -0.71
N ILE A 121 -0.92 28.96 0.11
CA ILE A 121 -0.68 29.18 1.54
C ILE A 121 0.80 29.52 1.72
N PHE A 122 1.26 30.65 1.17
CA PHE A 122 2.50 31.31 1.62
C PHE A 122 2.39 32.81 1.28
N GLY A 123 2.33 33.65 2.31
CA GLY A 123 2.49 35.10 2.20
C GLY A 123 3.96 35.50 1.93
N PRO A 124 4.21 36.77 1.55
CA PRO A 124 5.30 37.15 0.64
C PRO A 124 6.55 37.70 1.36
N GLU A 125 7.56 38.03 0.51
CA GLU A 125 8.88 38.66 0.74
C GLU A 125 10.06 37.66 0.88
N ASN A 126 11.20 37.78 0.19
CA ASN A 126 11.78 38.85 -0.64
C ASN A 126 12.97 38.29 -1.45
N ARG A 127 13.23 38.86 -2.65
CA ARG A 127 14.46 38.80 -3.50
C ARG A 127 14.84 37.42 -4.07
N GLY A 128 14.97 37.20 -5.37
CA GLY A 128 15.57 38.06 -6.39
C GLY A 128 16.81 37.35 -6.94
N MET A 129 16.64 36.44 -7.91
CA MET A 129 17.74 35.96 -8.76
C MET A 129 17.17 35.29 -10.01
N GLN A 130 17.23 36.01 -11.14
CA GLN A 130 16.99 35.45 -12.47
C GLN A 130 18.15 34.53 -12.86
N ARG A 131 17.86 33.26 -13.14
CA ARG A 131 18.68 32.43 -14.02
C ARG A 131 17.77 31.67 -14.97
N THR A 132 17.79 32.12 -16.22
CA THR A 132 17.43 31.37 -17.41
C THR A 132 18.16 30.03 -17.44
N VAL A 133 17.41 28.92 -17.49
CA VAL A 133 17.95 27.61 -17.85
C VAL A 133 17.05 27.01 -18.92
N ASN A 134 17.69 26.68 -20.03
CA ASN A 134 17.16 26.14 -21.26
C ASN A 134 16.44 24.81 -21.06
N ASN A 135 15.29 24.66 -21.72
CA ASN A 135 14.61 23.40 -21.94
C ASN A 135 15.43 22.52 -22.90
N SER A 136 15.97 21.41 -22.40
CA SER A 136 16.43 20.29 -23.22
C SER A 136 15.35 19.22 -23.27
N ILE A 137 14.68 19.18 -24.42
CA ILE A 137 13.72 18.15 -24.85
C ILE A 137 14.50 16.84 -25.05
N ILE A 138 14.25 15.83 -24.23
CA ILE A 138 14.72 14.46 -24.47
C ILE A 138 13.66 13.77 -25.34
N HIS A 139 13.96 13.68 -26.64
CA HIS A 139 13.28 12.77 -27.57
C HIS A 139 13.71 11.33 -27.23
N ASP A 140 12.80 10.54 -26.67
CA ASP A 140 12.99 9.10 -26.52
C ASP A 140 12.66 8.43 -27.87
N SER A 141 13.69 7.89 -28.51
CA SER A 141 13.63 7.28 -29.82
C SER A 141 12.98 5.89 -29.75
N GLN A 142 11.75 5.79 -30.27
CA GLN A 142 11.14 4.52 -30.64
C GLN A 142 11.97 3.85 -31.75
N GLN A 143 12.73 2.81 -31.39
CA GLN A 143 13.27 1.87 -32.39
C GLN A 143 12.12 0.99 -32.91
N ARG A 144 11.69 1.30 -34.14
CA ARG A 144 10.84 0.42 -34.96
C ARG A 144 11.72 -0.65 -35.60
N HIS A 145 11.50 -1.92 -35.22
CA HIS A 145 12.03 -3.05 -35.99
C HIS A 145 11.16 -3.30 -37.23
N PRO A 146 11.77 -3.61 -38.40
CA PRO A 146 11.03 -3.87 -39.62
C PRO A 146 10.38 -5.27 -39.61
N MET A 147 9.18 -5.28 -40.19
CA MET A 147 8.39 -6.44 -40.60
C MET A 147 9.22 -7.48 -41.36
N LEU A 148 9.16 -8.73 -40.91
CA LEU A 148 9.20 -9.88 -41.82
C LEU A 148 7.86 -10.59 -41.79
N ARG A 149 7.08 -10.25 -42.81
CA ARG A 149 5.93 -10.99 -43.33
C ARG A 149 6.44 -12.37 -43.75
N ASN A 150 6.03 -13.43 -43.06
CA ASN A 150 5.98 -14.75 -43.69
C ASN A 150 4.68 -15.45 -43.30
N ARG A 151 3.77 -15.41 -44.26
CA ARG A 151 2.48 -16.08 -44.28
C ARG A 151 2.74 -17.53 -44.64
N ARG A 152 2.66 -18.42 -43.65
CA ARG A 152 2.35 -19.83 -43.88
C ARG A 152 1.08 -20.12 -43.08
N GLU A 153 -0.03 -20.13 -43.81
CA GLU A 153 -1.26 -20.78 -43.37
C GLU A 153 -0.93 -22.27 -43.23
N ALA A 154 -0.63 -22.70 -42.00
CA ALA A 154 -0.59 -24.10 -41.66
C ALA A 154 -2.05 -24.57 -41.53
N ILE A 155 -2.52 -25.26 -42.57
CA ILE A 155 -3.71 -26.09 -42.51
C ILE A 155 -3.32 -27.31 -41.68
N ASP A 156 -3.70 -27.30 -40.40
CA ASP A 156 -3.50 -28.41 -39.48
C ASP A 156 -4.61 -29.45 -39.72
N LEU A 157 -4.40 -30.30 -40.72
CA LEU A 157 -5.18 -31.54 -40.91
C LEU A 157 -4.59 -32.62 -40.01
N THR A 158 -4.83 -32.52 -38.70
CA THR A 158 -4.59 -33.66 -37.80
C THR A 158 -5.72 -34.66 -37.99
N ALA A 159 -5.39 -35.81 -38.59
CA ALA A 159 -6.23 -36.98 -38.84
C ALA A 159 -6.63 -37.77 -37.58
N ASN A 160 -6.69 -37.11 -36.41
CA ASN A 160 -7.24 -37.67 -35.18
C ASN A 160 -8.42 -36.79 -34.81
N GLY A 161 -9.65 -37.32 -34.89
CA GLY A 161 -10.92 -36.62 -34.67
C GLY A 161 -11.15 -36.07 -33.25
N ALA A 162 -10.13 -35.48 -32.61
CA ALA A 162 -10.29 -34.63 -31.46
C ALA A 162 -10.91 -33.31 -31.95
N MET A 163 -12.23 -33.22 -31.79
CA MET A 163 -13.01 -31.99 -31.95
C MET A 163 -12.38 -30.90 -31.10
N TYR A 164 -11.59 -30.01 -31.72
CA TYR A 164 -11.11 -28.80 -31.06
C TYR A 164 -12.34 -28.04 -30.55
N PRO A 165 -12.42 -27.73 -29.24
CA PRO A 165 -13.56 -27.00 -28.72
C PRO A 165 -13.68 -25.70 -29.51
N SER A 166 -14.82 -25.56 -30.18
CA SER A 166 -15.28 -24.36 -30.86
C SER A 166 -14.85 -23.11 -30.11
N ARG A 167 -14.31 -22.10 -30.82
CA ARG A 167 -13.89 -20.80 -30.28
C ARG A 167 -14.93 -20.31 -29.26
N ARG A 168 -14.69 -20.53 -27.97
CA ARG A 168 -15.52 -19.96 -26.91
C ARG A 168 -15.45 -18.44 -27.10
N ARG A 169 -16.61 -17.81 -27.31
CA ARG A 169 -16.72 -16.35 -27.22
C ARG A 169 -16.17 -15.98 -25.84
N ARG A 170 -15.10 -15.17 -25.79
CA ARG A 170 -14.53 -14.71 -24.52
C ARG A 170 -15.59 -13.86 -23.82
N THR A 171 -16.03 -14.34 -22.67
CA THR A 171 -17.00 -13.69 -21.80
C THR A 171 -16.30 -12.63 -20.99
N LYS A 172 -16.35 -11.36 -21.39
CA LYS A 172 -15.62 -10.32 -20.65
C LYS A 172 -16.20 -10.11 -19.25
N LEU A 173 -15.34 -10.03 -18.24
CA LEU A 173 -15.73 -9.65 -16.87
C LEU A 173 -15.95 -8.14 -16.75
N TYR A 174 -17.01 -7.72 -16.03
CA TYR A 174 -17.31 -6.32 -15.78
C TYR A 174 -17.30 -5.98 -14.28
N SER A 175 -16.92 -4.75 -13.98
CA SER A 175 -17.06 -4.13 -12.65
C SER A 175 -17.71 -2.77 -12.81
N THR A 176 -18.82 -2.54 -12.10
CA THR A 176 -19.64 -1.34 -12.25
C THR A 176 -20.03 -0.78 -10.88
N THR A 177 -19.93 0.54 -10.73
CA THR A 177 -20.43 1.24 -9.55
C THR A 177 -21.93 1.43 -9.66
N PHE A 178 -22.66 1.07 -8.61
CA PHE A 178 -24.08 1.32 -8.45
C PHE A 178 -24.30 2.27 -7.26
N ASN A 179 -25.38 3.05 -7.25
CA ASN A 179 -25.63 4.02 -6.18
C ASN A 179 -26.18 3.37 -4.90
N ALA A 180 -26.76 2.17 -5.04
CA ALA A 180 -27.32 1.38 -3.96
C ALA A 180 -27.13 -0.13 -4.20
N GLU A 181 -27.14 -0.91 -3.11
CA GLU A 181 -27.13 -2.38 -3.16
C GLU A 181 -28.30 -2.93 -3.97
N SER A 182 -29.52 -2.43 -3.77
CA SER A 182 -30.71 -2.92 -4.48
C SER A 182 -30.60 -2.74 -6.00
N GLU A 183 -30.07 -1.59 -6.44
CA GLU A 183 -29.81 -1.30 -7.87
C GLU A 183 -28.81 -2.29 -8.46
N ALA A 184 -27.74 -2.61 -7.72
CA ALA A 184 -26.75 -3.58 -8.14
C ALA A 184 -27.36 -4.99 -8.28
N ARG A 185 -28.17 -5.42 -7.30
CA ARG A 185 -28.83 -6.73 -7.31
C ARG A 185 -29.81 -6.86 -8.49
N GLU A 186 -30.60 -5.82 -8.75
CA GLU A 186 -31.54 -5.78 -9.88
C GLU A 186 -30.79 -5.86 -11.22
N ALA A 187 -29.74 -5.06 -11.39
CA ALA A 187 -29.01 -4.97 -12.65
C ALA A 187 -28.18 -6.22 -12.97
N MET A 188 -27.64 -6.90 -11.96
CA MET A 188 -26.76 -8.05 -12.14
C MET A 188 -27.48 -9.40 -12.10
N GLY A 189 -28.67 -9.47 -11.50
CA GLY A 189 -29.38 -10.73 -11.28
C GLY A 189 -28.54 -11.76 -10.50
N GLU A 190 -28.66 -13.03 -10.88
CA GLU A 190 -27.94 -14.15 -10.24
C GLU A 190 -26.48 -14.30 -10.72
N SER A 191 -26.12 -13.68 -11.85
CA SER A 191 -24.78 -13.84 -12.44
C SER A 191 -23.73 -12.91 -11.83
N GLY A 192 -24.13 -11.90 -11.06
CA GLY A 192 -23.22 -10.98 -10.37
C GLY A 192 -23.13 -11.12 -8.87
N VAL A 193 -22.17 -10.39 -8.30
CA VAL A 193 -21.92 -10.30 -6.87
C VAL A 193 -21.58 -8.86 -6.48
N ILE A 194 -21.92 -8.49 -5.25
CA ILE A 194 -21.43 -7.25 -4.66
C ILE A 194 -20.01 -7.49 -4.15
N GLY A 195 -19.04 -6.97 -4.89
CA GLY A 195 -17.63 -7.18 -4.65
C GLY A 195 -17.11 -6.42 -3.42
N HIS A 196 -17.56 -5.17 -3.25
CA HIS A 196 -17.22 -4.31 -2.12
C HIS A 196 -18.13 -3.07 -2.03
N CYS A 197 -18.17 -2.42 -0.87
CA CYS A 197 -18.80 -1.10 -0.72
C CYS A 197 -17.99 0.00 -1.40
N GLY A 198 -18.66 1.07 -1.83
CA GLY A 198 -18.10 2.22 -2.52
C GLY A 198 -17.81 1.97 -4.00
N ASP A 199 -17.34 3.03 -4.66
CA ASP A 199 -17.11 3.01 -6.11
C ASP A 199 -16.01 2.03 -6.52
N CYS A 200 -16.18 1.40 -7.69
CA CYS A 200 -15.16 0.57 -8.30
C CYS A 200 -13.89 1.39 -8.63
N GLY A 201 -12.74 0.73 -8.52
CA GLY A 201 -11.42 1.31 -8.78
C GLY A 201 -10.43 0.27 -9.31
N ALA A 202 -9.15 0.62 -9.25
CA ALA A 202 -8.08 -0.20 -9.84
C ALA A 202 -7.93 -1.60 -9.20
N CYS A 203 -8.33 -1.75 -7.94
CA CYS A 203 -8.21 -2.98 -7.16
C CYS A 203 -9.54 -3.77 -7.09
N SER A 204 -10.59 -3.36 -7.81
CA SER A 204 -11.92 -3.96 -7.74
C SER A 204 -12.10 -5.23 -8.56
N ASN A 205 -11.01 -5.84 -9.03
CA ASN A 205 -11.06 -7.09 -9.78
C ASN A 205 -10.93 -8.31 -8.86
N PRO A 206 -11.38 -9.50 -9.29
CA PRO A 206 -11.33 -10.71 -8.48
C PRO A 206 -9.94 -11.03 -7.95
N HIS A 207 -8.90 -10.91 -8.79
CA HIS A 207 -7.52 -11.24 -8.41
C HIS A 207 -7.02 -10.41 -7.22
N ASP A 208 -7.15 -9.08 -7.28
CA ASP A 208 -6.68 -8.20 -6.20
C ASP A 208 -7.49 -8.38 -4.90
N ILE A 209 -8.78 -8.69 -5.01
CA ILE A 209 -9.63 -8.99 -3.86
C ILE A 209 -9.22 -10.32 -3.21
N THR A 210 -8.92 -11.36 -4.00
CA THR A 210 -8.38 -12.61 -3.47
C THR A 210 -7.03 -12.39 -2.78
N ILE A 211 -6.16 -11.55 -3.33
CA ILE A 211 -4.89 -11.18 -2.69
C ILE A 211 -5.16 -10.51 -1.34
N TYR A 212 -6.13 -9.61 -1.23
CA TYR A 212 -6.46 -8.97 0.05
C TYR A 212 -6.87 -9.97 1.13
N ASP A 213 -7.58 -11.05 0.77
CA ASP A 213 -7.95 -12.10 1.73
C ASP A 213 -6.74 -12.98 2.07
N TYR A 214 -6.00 -13.43 1.06
CA TYR A 214 -4.80 -14.25 1.23
C TYR A 214 -3.74 -13.56 2.09
N THR A 215 -3.53 -12.27 1.86
CA THR A 215 -2.53 -11.45 2.57
C THR A 215 -3.10 -10.69 3.78
N LYS A 216 -4.30 -11.03 4.27
CA LYS A 216 -4.97 -10.26 5.33
C LYS A 216 -4.14 -10.09 6.62
N ASN A 217 -3.23 -11.02 6.88
CA ASN A 217 -2.33 -11.04 8.04
C ASN A 217 -0.88 -10.59 7.76
N SER A 218 -0.54 -10.29 6.50
CA SER A 218 0.85 -9.99 6.09
C SER A 218 0.99 -8.72 5.26
N LEU A 219 -0.07 -8.27 4.59
CA LEU A 219 -0.05 -7.16 3.64
C LEU A 219 0.51 -5.88 4.26
N THR A 220 0.10 -5.56 5.49
CA THR A 220 0.59 -4.38 6.22
C THR A 220 2.10 -4.46 6.42
N GLY A 221 2.60 -5.62 6.83
CA GLY A 221 4.03 -5.86 7.03
C GLY A 221 4.83 -5.85 5.73
N ASP A 222 4.29 -6.43 4.65
CA ASP A 222 4.98 -6.45 3.35
C ASP A 222 4.95 -5.09 2.66
N ALA A 223 3.84 -4.36 2.71
CA ALA A 223 3.77 -2.97 2.26
C ALA A 223 4.75 -2.08 3.03
N THR A 224 4.89 -2.26 4.35
CA THR A 224 5.88 -1.54 5.17
C THR A 224 7.31 -1.84 4.71
N LYS A 225 7.67 -3.11 4.46
CA LYS A 225 9.00 -3.47 3.92
C LYS A 225 9.23 -2.84 2.55
N CYS A 226 8.20 -2.77 1.71
CA CYS A 226 8.29 -2.14 0.39
C CYS A 226 8.38 -0.61 0.48
N ALA A 227 7.72 0.02 1.45
CA ALA A 227 7.88 1.44 1.75
C ALA A 227 9.31 1.78 2.18
N VAL A 228 9.93 0.93 3.02
CA VAL A 228 11.35 1.08 3.40
C VAL A 228 12.28 1.00 2.18
N LYS A 229 12.03 0.06 1.25
CA LYS A 229 12.77 0.03 -0.03
C LYS A 229 12.48 1.27 -0.88
N GLY A 230 11.25 1.78 -0.84
CA GLY A 230 10.82 3.01 -1.49
C GLY A 230 11.52 4.26 -0.96
N MET A 231 11.85 4.32 0.34
CA MET A 231 12.63 5.43 0.90
C MET A 231 14.03 5.54 0.27
N ILE A 232 14.63 4.40 -0.11
CA ILE A 232 15.99 4.35 -0.67
C ILE A 232 15.96 4.48 -2.20
N GLY A 233 15.07 3.75 -2.86
CA GLY A 233 15.03 3.63 -4.32
C GLY A 233 13.85 4.31 -5.01
N GLY A 234 13.05 5.08 -4.25
CA GLY A 234 11.88 5.79 -4.74
C GLY A 234 10.76 4.86 -5.23
N ARG A 235 9.89 5.46 -6.06
CA ARG A 235 8.67 4.84 -6.60
C ARG A 235 8.90 3.48 -7.25
N ARG A 236 9.96 3.36 -8.08
CA ARG A 236 10.25 2.14 -8.85
C ARG A 236 10.54 0.95 -7.92
N PHE A 237 11.26 1.17 -6.83
CA PHE A 237 11.60 0.11 -5.88
C PHE A 237 10.40 -0.31 -5.03
N ALA A 238 9.57 0.66 -4.61
CA ALA A 238 8.31 0.34 -3.93
C ALA A 238 7.39 -0.50 -4.82
N GLY A 239 7.18 -0.07 -6.07
CA GLY A 239 6.29 -0.76 -7.02
C GLY A 239 6.78 -2.14 -7.42
N ARG A 240 8.08 -2.32 -7.66
CA ARG A 240 8.66 -3.65 -7.91
C ARG A 240 8.51 -4.55 -6.68
N CYS A 241 8.81 -4.04 -5.49
CA CYS A 241 8.71 -4.81 -4.26
C CYS A 241 7.28 -5.29 -4.00
N LEU A 242 6.28 -4.41 -4.13
CA LEU A 242 4.88 -4.77 -3.94
C LEU A 242 4.42 -5.79 -4.99
N TYR A 243 4.79 -5.57 -6.25
CA TYR A 243 4.48 -6.52 -7.32
C TYR A 243 5.04 -7.92 -7.03
N GLU A 244 6.32 -8.01 -6.65
CA GLU A 244 7.00 -9.29 -6.39
C GLU A 244 6.58 -9.97 -5.09
N ARG A 245 6.25 -9.20 -4.03
CA ARG A 245 5.93 -9.77 -2.71
C ARG A 245 4.45 -10.03 -2.49
N VAL A 246 3.60 -9.21 -3.08
CA VAL A 246 2.15 -9.23 -2.84
C VAL A 246 1.41 -9.79 -4.06
N GLY A 247 1.90 -9.51 -5.27
CA GLY A 247 1.30 -10.03 -6.50
C GLY A 247 0.12 -9.22 -7.05
N LEU A 248 -0.07 -7.98 -6.58
CA LEU A 248 -1.16 -7.11 -7.03
C LEU A 248 -1.09 -6.84 -8.53
N SER A 249 -2.25 -6.67 -9.16
CA SER A 249 -2.35 -6.24 -10.56
C SER A 249 -1.60 -4.92 -10.78
N PRO A 250 -1.08 -4.64 -11.98
CA PRO A 250 -0.30 -3.43 -12.22
C PRO A 250 -1.04 -2.12 -11.86
N LYS A 251 -2.36 -2.07 -12.10
CA LYS A 251 -3.18 -0.88 -11.78
C LYS A 251 -3.35 -0.73 -10.27
N CYS A 252 -3.69 -1.81 -9.56
CA CYS A 252 -3.83 -1.77 -8.11
C CYS A 252 -2.50 -1.49 -7.40
N ASN A 253 -1.43 -2.13 -7.86
CA ASN A 253 -0.07 -1.89 -7.38
C ASN A 253 0.30 -0.40 -7.48
N ASN A 254 -0.09 0.28 -8.55
CA ASN A 254 0.16 1.71 -8.70
C ASN A 254 -0.55 2.54 -7.62
N CYS A 255 -1.79 2.22 -7.25
CA CYS A 255 -2.49 2.89 -6.14
C CYS A 255 -1.76 2.73 -4.81
N TRP A 256 -1.28 1.51 -4.51
CA TRP A 256 -0.48 1.25 -3.31
C TRP A 256 0.84 2.01 -3.30
N VAL A 257 1.52 2.10 -4.45
CA VAL A 257 2.75 2.88 -4.57
C VAL A 257 2.49 4.36 -4.33
N GLU A 258 1.38 4.92 -4.84
CA GLU A 258 1.02 6.31 -4.55
C GLU A 258 0.76 6.53 -3.06
N ASN A 259 0.08 5.60 -2.39
CA ASN A 259 -0.13 5.68 -0.94
C ASN A 259 1.21 5.70 -0.21
N ILE A 260 2.13 4.77 -0.55
CA ILE A 260 3.48 4.74 0.03
C ILE A 260 4.21 6.06 -0.18
N ILE A 261 4.19 6.61 -1.40
CA ILE A 261 4.88 7.89 -1.68
C ILE A 261 4.23 9.05 -0.91
N CYS A 262 2.92 9.03 -0.75
CA CYS A 262 2.21 9.99 0.11
C CYS A 262 2.65 9.86 1.58
N ASP A 263 2.72 8.64 2.11
CA ASP A 263 3.16 8.37 3.49
C ASP A 263 4.59 8.86 3.74
N LEU A 264 5.49 8.62 2.78
CA LEU A 264 6.88 9.08 2.85
C LEU A 264 7.01 10.61 2.79
N LYS A 265 6.00 11.32 2.27
CA LYS A 265 5.97 12.78 2.24
C LYS A 265 5.30 13.39 3.47
N LEU A 266 4.21 12.78 3.94
CA LEU A 266 3.29 13.40 4.91
C LEU A 266 3.31 12.76 6.30
N CYS A 267 3.82 11.54 6.42
CA CYS A 267 3.74 10.71 7.63
C CYS A 267 5.08 10.06 8.00
N VAL A 268 6.18 10.49 7.38
CA VAL A 268 7.50 9.88 7.50
C VAL A 268 8.03 9.89 8.93
N PHE A 269 7.82 10.96 9.68
CA PHE A 269 8.32 11.06 11.05
C PHE A 269 7.56 10.12 11.99
N SER A 270 6.24 10.08 11.86
CA SER A 270 5.34 9.21 12.64
C SER A 270 5.64 7.75 12.37
N CYS A 271 5.89 7.40 11.11
CA CYS A 271 6.21 6.04 10.68
C CYS A 271 7.62 5.59 11.09
N ILE A 272 8.65 6.40 10.88
CA ILE A 272 10.01 6.09 11.35
C ILE A 272 10.02 5.94 12.88
N TRP A 273 9.34 6.83 13.60
CA TRP A 273 9.25 6.76 15.06
C TRP A 273 8.57 5.47 15.53
N HIS A 274 7.50 5.05 14.86
CA HIS A 274 6.84 3.78 15.13
C HIS A 274 7.76 2.57 14.89
N LEU A 275 8.48 2.54 13.77
CA LEU A 275 9.44 1.47 13.43
C LEU A 275 10.57 1.37 14.47
N ILE A 276 11.11 2.52 14.91
CA ILE A 276 12.12 2.58 15.98
C ILE A 276 11.55 2.00 17.27
N LYS A 277 10.38 2.47 17.72
CA LYS A 277 9.73 1.97 18.93
C LYS A 277 9.47 0.47 18.89
N GLN A 278 8.95 -0.04 17.77
CA GLN A 278 8.67 -1.47 17.59
C GLN A 278 9.95 -2.31 17.75
N ARG A 279 11.10 -1.82 17.24
CA ARG A 279 12.39 -2.51 17.37
C ARG A 279 12.93 -2.51 18.80
N PHE A 280 12.76 -1.42 19.54
CA PHE A 280 13.28 -1.31 20.92
C PHE A 280 12.37 -1.94 21.98
N GLN A 281 11.05 -2.01 21.74
CA GLN A 281 10.07 -2.49 22.73
C GLN A 281 9.67 -3.96 22.56
N GLY A 282 10.30 -4.69 21.64
CA GLY A 282 10.24 -6.16 21.61
C GLY A 282 8.96 -6.81 21.10
N GLY A 283 8.00 -6.07 20.56
CA GLY A 283 6.85 -6.68 19.87
C GLY A 283 5.54 -5.92 19.99
N ALA A 284 4.83 -5.85 18.86
CA ALA A 284 3.46 -5.40 18.65
C ALA A 284 2.94 -4.36 19.66
N THR A 285 3.18 -3.08 19.38
CA THR A 285 2.23 -2.05 19.83
C THR A 285 0.91 -2.27 19.09
N LYS A 286 0.16 -3.31 19.46
CA LYS A 286 -1.29 -3.23 19.37
C LYS A 286 -1.61 -1.97 20.16
N GLY A 287 -2.21 -0.98 19.50
CA GLY A 287 -2.77 0.14 20.24
C GLY A 287 -3.68 -0.40 21.35
N ASN A 288 -4.09 0.45 22.28
CA ASN A 288 -5.24 0.12 23.12
C ASN A 288 -6.34 -0.39 22.19
N LYS A 289 -6.99 -1.52 22.52
CA LYS A 289 -7.93 -2.22 21.63
C LYS A 289 -8.79 -1.22 20.85
N GLY A 290 -8.74 -1.29 19.52
CA GLY A 290 -9.46 -0.40 18.61
C GLY A 290 -8.81 0.96 18.29
N SER A 291 -7.59 1.24 18.74
CA SER A 291 -6.85 2.45 18.38
C SER A 291 -5.69 2.17 17.43
N LEU A 292 -5.66 2.91 16.33
CA LEU A 292 -4.56 2.87 15.36
C LEU A 292 -3.29 3.47 15.97
N ASN A 293 -2.13 2.92 15.59
CA ASN A 293 -0.86 3.56 15.92
C ASN A 293 -0.72 4.90 15.17
N ALA A 294 0.22 5.75 15.62
CA ALA A 294 0.39 7.10 15.05
C ALA A 294 0.70 7.12 13.55
N CYS A 295 1.46 6.13 13.03
CA CYS A 295 1.79 6.03 11.62
C CYS A 295 0.54 5.69 10.79
N THR A 296 -0.15 4.60 11.15
CA THR A 296 -1.37 4.18 10.46
C THR A 296 -2.45 5.25 10.57
N TYR A 297 -2.61 5.90 11.72
CA TYR A 297 -3.55 7.01 11.87
C TYR A 297 -3.25 8.19 10.92
N CYS A 298 -1.96 8.52 10.73
CA CYS A 298 -1.56 9.56 9.79
C CYS A 298 -1.86 9.17 8.34
N ASP A 299 -1.46 7.96 7.92
CA ASP A 299 -1.76 7.38 6.61
C ASP A 299 -3.27 7.45 6.32
N GLU A 300 -4.09 6.89 7.21
CA GLU A 300 -5.55 6.87 7.08
C GLU A 300 -6.17 8.24 6.83
N LYS A 301 -5.70 9.25 7.55
CA LYS A 301 -6.28 10.58 7.51
C LYS A 301 -5.77 11.41 6.35
N ARG A 302 -4.52 11.21 5.92
CA ARG A 302 -3.85 12.09 4.95
C ARG A 302 -3.69 11.47 3.57
N CYS A 303 -3.44 10.17 3.50
CA CYS A 303 -3.16 9.44 2.26
C CYS A 303 -4.31 8.48 1.87
N GLY A 304 -5.02 7.97 2.88
CA GLY A 304 -6.20 7.11 2.75
C GLY A 304 -7.26 7.61 1.76
N PRO A 305 -7.69 8.89 1.76
CA PRO A 305 -8.73 9.36 0.82
C PRO A 305 -8.38 9.12 -0.66
N GLU A 306 -7.16 9.46 -1.06
CA GLU A 306 -6.69 9.29 -2.43
C GLU A 306 -6.47 7.82 -2.78
N PHE A 307 -5.94 7.05 -1.84
CA PHE A 307 -5.80 5.61 -2.00
C PHE A 307 -7.15 4.93 -2.21
N ILE A 308 -8.15 5.24 -1.38
CA ILE A 308 -9.50 4.68 -1.50
C ILE A 308 -10.13 5.04 -2.85
N ARG A 309 -9.98 6.30 -3.30
CA ARG A 309 -10.48 6.76 -4.61
C ARG A 309 -9.81 6.05 -5.78
N CYS A 310 -8.51 5.76 -5.68
CA CYS A 310 -7.76 5.04 -6.69
C CYS A 310 -8.10 3.54 -6.70
N ALA A 311 -8.03 2.91 -5.54
CA ALA A 311 -8.14 1.47 -5.36
C ALA A 311 -9.57 0.97 -5.55
N GLY A 312 -10.58 1.71 -5.06
CA GLY A 312 -11.96 1.26 -4.98
C GLY A 312 -12.15 0.20 -3.91
N ALA A 313 -11.46 -0.95 -4.05
CA ALA A 313 -11.41 -2.03 -3.09
C ALA A 313 -10.22 -1.95 -2.14
N ASN A 314 -10.46 -2.25 -0.87
CA ASN A 314 -9.46 -2.57 0.15
C ASN A 314 -10.10 -3.56 1.14
N ARG A 315 -9.29 -4.16 2.03
CA ARG A 315 -9.76 -5.15 3.02
C ARG A 315 -11.06 -4.76 3.74
N ARG A 316 -11.21 -3.49 4.15
CA ARG A 316 -12.42 -2.99 4.84
C ARG A 316 -13.65 -2.96 3.94
N ARG A 317 -13.50 -2.45 2.72
CA ARG A 317 -14.59 -2.34 1.75
C ARG A 317 -15.05 -3.71 1.23
N THR A 318 -14.16 -4.70 1.23
CA THR A 318 -14.45 -6.09 0.79
C THR A 318 -14.91 -7.00 1.94
N GLY A 319 -15.15 -6.47 3.15
CA GLY A 319 -15.61 -7.28 4.28
C GLY A 319 -14.52 -8.18 4.90
N ILE A 320 -13.23 -7.97 4.56
CA ILE A 320 -12.11 -8.79 5.00
C ILE A 320 -11.53 -8.24 6.30
N LEU A 321 -11.55 -9.06 7.36
CA LEU A 321 -10.91 -8.76 8.64
C LEU A 321 -9.40 -8.96 8.53
N SER A 322 -8.62 -8.01 9.06
CA SER A 322 -7.17 -7.93 8.86
C SER A 322 -6.36 -7.88 10.16
N ASP A 323 -5.03 -7.89 10.04
CA ASP A 323 -4.08 -7.71 11.15
C ASP A 323 -4.14 -6.35 11.86
N ILE A 324 -4.86 -5.37 11.30
CA ILE A 324 -5.06 -4.05 11.89
C ILE A 324 -6.33 -4.05 12.73
N ASP A 325 -6.19 -3.85 14.05
CA ASP A 325 -7.28 -3.77 15.02
C ASP A 325 -8.12 -2.51 14.81
N ARG A 326 -9.43 -2.67 14.59
CA ARG A 326 -10.38 -1.63 14.18
C ARG A 326 -11.78 -1.92 14.73
N ASP A 327 -12.64 -0.91 14.72
CA ASP A 327 -14.05 -1.11 15.00
C ASP A 327 -14.76 -1.83 13.84
N ILE A 328 -14.95 -3.14 14.01
CA ILE A 328 -15.60 -4.01 13.02
C ILE A 328 -17.04 -3.57 12.72
N SER A 329 -17.71 -2.95 13.69
CA SER A 329 -19.13 -2.62 13.57
C SER A 329 -19.39 -1.46 12.60
N SER A 330 -18.42 -0.55 12.45
CA SER A 330 -18.52 0.69 11.70
C SER A 330 -17.57 0.78 10.49
N GLU A 331 -16.41 0.13 10.52
CA GLU A 331 -15.38 0.28 9.48
C GLU A 331 -15.36 -0.84 8.43
N VAL A 332 -16.23 -1.85 8.55
CA VAL A 332 -16.27 -3.01 7.64
C VAL A 332 -17.58 -3.03 6.86
N CYS A 333 -17.49 -3.16 5.54
CA CYS A 333 -18.65 -3.23 4.66
C CYS A 333 -19.49 -4.48 4.95
N LYS A 334 -20.81 -4.30 5.09
CA LYS A 334 -21.76 -5.38 5.37
C LYS A 334 -22.56 -5.83 4.14
N ALA A 335 -22.54 -5.05 3.06
CA ALA A 335 -23.26 -5.34 1.81
C ALA A 335 -22.51 -6.32 0.88
N VAL A 336 -21.31 -6.78 1.26
CA VAL A 336 -20.50 -7.69 0.42
C VAL A 336 -21.05 -9.10 0.44
N ASP A 337 -21.10 -9.74 -0.73
CA ASP A 337 -21.31 -11.18 -0.80
C ASP A 337 -20.12 -11.91 -0.20
N GLN A 338 -20.31 -12.52 0.97
CA GLN A 338 -19.19 -13.06 1.74
C GLN A 338 -18.40 -14.09 0.94
N LYS A 339 -17.08 -13.89 0.84
CA LYS A 339 -16.14 -14.83 0.22
C LYS A 339 -16.54 -15.24 -1.20
N TRP A 340 -17.19 -14.34 -1.95
CA TRP A 340 -17.59 -14.63 -3.32
C TRP A 340 -16.39 -15.06 -4.20
N TRP A 341 -15.17 -14.59 -3.89
CA TRP A 341 -13.95 -15.00 -4.58
C TRP A 341 -13.50 -16.45 -4.30
N GLU A 342 -14.05 -17.10 -3.27
CA GLU A 342 -13.85 -18.53 -3.00
C GLU A 342 -14.88 -19.39 -3.76
N THR A 343 -16.09 -18.87 -3.94
CA THR A 343 -17.21 -19.61 -4.53
C THR A 343 -17.38 -19.38 -6.03
N ARG A 344 -16.90 -18.24 -6.54
CA ARG A 344 -16.99 -17.83 -7.96
C ARG A 344 -15.66 -17.94 -8.69
N ASN A 345 -15.14 -19.18 -8.75
CA ASN A 345 -13.92 -19.48 -9.52
C ASN A 345 -14.06 -19.11 -11.00
N ASP A 346 -15.28 -19.10 -11.53
CA ASP A 346 -15.60 -18.61 -12.88
C ASP A 346 -15.14 -17.16 -13.10
N LEU A 347 -15.40 -16.26 -12.15
CA LEU A 347 -15.00 -14.84 -12.24
C LEU A 347 -13.47 -14.69 -12.20
N LEU A 348 -12.80 -15.51 -11.38
CA LEU A 348 -11.35 -15.47 -11.25
C LEU A 348 -10.64 -16.05 -12.48
N GLU A 349 -11.13 -17.17 -13.01
CA GLU A 349 -10.59 -17.77 -14.23
C GLU A 349 -10.78 -16.86 -15.44
N GLU A 350 -11.96 -16.24 -15.58
CA GLU A 350 -12.19 -15.28 -16.67
C GLU A 350 -11.24 -14.08 -16.58
N TYR A 351 -11.02 -13.54 -15.37
CA TYR A 351 -10.05 -12.47 -15.18
C TYR A 351 -8.63 -12.88 -15.58
N ARG A 352 -8.22 -14.11 -15.26
CA ARG A 352 -6.89 -14.66 -15.63
C ARG A 352 -6.74 -14.79 -17.15
N LEU A 353 -7.80 -15.23 -17.84
CA LEU A 353 -7.82 -15.33 -19.30
C LEU A 353 -7.65 -13.97 -19.98
N ASP A 354 -8.26 -12.92 -19.42
CA ASP A 354 -8.12 -11.54 -19.90
C ASP A 354 -6.78 -10.89 -19.51
N ASN A 355 -6.10 -11.40 -18.48
CA ASN A 355 -4.91 -10.78 -17.91
C ASN A 355 -3.75 -11.79 -17.69
N PRO A 356 -3.18 -12.35 -18.77
CA PRO A 356 -2.18 -13.43 -18.67
C PRO A 356 -0.84 -13.03 -18.02
N ARG A 357 -0.62 -11.74 -17.76
CA ARG A 357 0.59 -11.22 -17.10
C ARG A 357 0.48 -11.19 -15.58
N VAL A 358 -0.71 -11.45 -15.04
CA VAL A 358 -0.94 -11.44 -13.60
C VAL A 358 -0.28 -12.68 -12.99
N THR A 359 0.54 -12.46 -11.97
CA THR A 359 1.22 -13.56 -11.27
C THR A 359 0.20 -14.46 -10.59
N PRO A 360 0.37 -15.79 -10.61
CA PRO A 360 -0.44 -16.69 -9.81
C PRO A 360 -0.44 -16.26 -8.34
N ILE A 361 -1.56 -16.46 -7.67
CA ILE A 361 -1.68 -16.23 -6.24
C ILE A 361 -0.75 -17.24 -5.54
N PRO A 362 0.15 -16.79 -4.65
CA PRO A 362 1.19 -17.63 -4.05
C PRO A 362 0.68 -18.72 -3.11
#